data_AF-A0A3B9CZU8-F1
#
_entry.id   AF-A0A3B9CZU8-F1
#
_cell.length_a   1.000
_cell.length_b   1.000
_cell.length_c   1.000
_cell.angle_alpha   90.00
_cell.angle_beta   90.00
_cell.angle_gamma   90.00
#
_symmetry.space_group_name_H-M   'P 1'
#
loop_
_entity.id
_entity.type
_entity.pdbx_description
1 polymer ?
#
loop_
_entity_poly.entity_id
_entity_poly.type
_entity_poly.pdbx_seq_one_letter_code
_entity_poly.pdbx_strand_id
1 'polypeptide(L)'
;PELLDWLADEFMQQGWSVKQFHRMILRSTVWRQSADKTSGTTASFGRRKLQRLDAETIRDRMLAASGQLDRTLFGKPVAIKLDDTGQVIVNGDQRRRSLYVKVRRSQPVAMLQAFDAPVMQTNCEMRPTSTVATQSLMLMNGEFT
;
A
#
# COMPACT_ATOMS: atom_id res chain seq x y z
N PRO A 1 25.39 20.01 -8.95
CA PRO A 1 26.60 19.30 -8.46
C PRO A 1 26.69 19.33 -6.93
N GLU A 2 26.59 20.53 -6.33
CA GLU A 2 26.77 20.76 -4.88
C GLU A 2 25.84 19.98 -3.95
N LEU A 3 24.62 19.64 -4.40
CA LEU A 3 23.67 18.87 -3.58
C LEU A 3 24.16 17.43 -3.31
N LEU A 4 24.77 16.78 -4.30
CA LEU A 4 25.23 15.40 -4.15
C LEU A 4 26.46 15.33 -3.25
N ASP A 5 27.33 16.33 -3.34
CA ASP A 5 28.49 16.48 -2.47
C ASP A 5 28.04 16.71 -1.01
N TRP A 6 27.08 17.62 -0.80
CA TRP A 6 26.49 17.84 0.53
C TRP A 6 25.82 16.57 1.10
N LEU A 7 25.09 15.83 0.28
CA LEU A 7 24.47 14.56 0.70
C LEU A 7 25.51 13.50 1.05
N ALA A 8 26.63 13.44 0.32
CA ALA A 8 27.72 12.52 0.62
C ALA A 8 28.41 12.88 1.95
N ASP A 9 28.70 14.16 2.17
CA ASP A 9 29.30 14.64 3.42
C ASP A 9 28.39 14.35 4.63
N GLU A 10 27.10 14.65 4.52
CA GLU A 10 26.13 14.39 5.58
C GLU A 10 25.98 12.88 5.86
N PHE A 11 26.05 12.05 4.81
CA PHE A 11 26.02 10.59 4.97
C PHE A 11 27.25 10.07 5.75
N MET A 12 28.43 10.63 5.46
CA MET A 12 29.66 10.31 6.20
C MET A 12 29.58 10.78 7.66
N GLN A 13 29.10 12.00 7.90
CA GLN A 13 28.95 12.57 9.24
C GLN A 13 27.94 11.83 10.10
N GLN A 14 26.86 11.31 9.51
CA GLN A 14 25.86 10.47 10.18
C GLN A 14 26.29 9.00 10.35
N GLY A 15 27.58 8.72 10.22
CA GLY A 15 28.16 7.39 10.46
C GLY A 15 27.71 6.34 9.45
N TRP A 16 27.52 6.75 8.18
CA TRP A 16 27.14 5.85 7.08
C TRP A 16 25.79 5.13 7.31
N SER A 17 24.91 5.72 8.13
CA SER A 17 23.61 5.13 8.45
C SER A 17 22.59 5.33 7.32
N VAL A 18 22.38 4.30 6.51
CA VAL A 18 21.40 4.30 5.40
C VAL A 18 20.00 4.69 5.87
N LYS A 19 19.61 4.28 7.09
CA LYS A 19 18.30 4.60 7.67
C LYS A 19 18.14 6.08 7.96
N GLN A 20 19.17 6.73 8.52
CA GLN A 20 19.12 8.15 8.82
C GLN A 20 19.16 8.98 7.52
N PHE A 21 20.00 8.57 6.56
CA PHE A 21 20.06 9.17 5.24
C PHE A 21 18.72 9.11 4.50
N HIS A 22 18.07 7.94 4.45
CA HIS A 22 16.72 7.82 3.91
C HIS A 22 15.74 8.71 4.65
N ARG A 23 15.76 8.75 5.98
CA ARG A 23 14.85 9.60 6.76
C ARG A 23 15.05 11.08 6.43
N MET A 24 16.28 11.54 6.23
CA MET A 24 16.58 12.92 5.84
C MET A 24 15.96 13.25 4.47
N ILE A 25 16.22 12.42 3.45
CA ILE A 25 15.67 12.62 2.11
C ILE A 25 14.14 12.59 2.14
N LEU A 26 13.55 11.58 2.80
CA LEU A 26 12.09 11.41 2.89
C LEU A 26 11.41 12.56 3.67
N ARG A 27 12.14 13.28 4.52
CA ARG A 27 11.66 14.46 5.26
C ARG A 27 11.96 15.79 4.54
N SER A 28 12.73 15.78 3.46
CA SER A 28 13.02 16.99 2.68
C SER A 28 11.72 17.64 2.18
N THR A 29 11.77 18.95 1.95
CA THR A 29 10.65 19.69 1.36
C THR A 29 10.37 19.18 -0.04
N VAL A 30 11.41 18.96 -0.85
CA VAL A 30 11.35 18.44 -2.23
C VAL A 30 10.64 17.10 -2.30
N TRP A 31 10.98 16.14 -1.41
CA TRP A 31 10.31 14.83 -1.40
C TRP A 31 8.83 14.90 -1.02
N ARG A 32 8.45 15.84 -0.14
CA ARG A 32 7.09 16.00 0.36
C ARG A 32 6.21 16.90 -0.50
N GLN A 33 6.72 17.43 -1.60
CA GLN A 33 5.92 18.26 -2.52
C GLN A 33 4.75 17.44 -3.08
N SER A 34 3.54 18.00 -2.99
CA SER A 34 2.35 17.41 -3.59
C SER A 34 2.34 17.63 -5.10
N ALA A 35 1.95 16.60 -5.85
CA ALA A 35 1.69 16.73 -7.27
C ALA A 35 0.30 17.32 -7.48
N ASP A 36 0.18 18.66 -7.43
CA ASP A 36 -1.03 19.31 -7.89
C ASP A 36 -1.02 19.41 -9.43
N LYS A 37 -2.10 18.94 -10.07
CA LYS A 37 -2.21 18.82 -11.54
C LYS A 37 -2.49 20.17 -12.23
N THR A 38 -2.78 21.21 -11.45
CA THR A 38 -3.32 22.49 -11.93
C THR A 38 -2.28 23.37 -12.63
N SER A 39 -0.99 23.15 -12.41
CA SER A 39 0.06 23.90 -13.12
C SER A 39 0.48 23.14 -14.38
N GLY A 40 0.14 23.67 -15.56
CA GLY A 40 0.41 23.12 -16.91
C GLY A 40 1.90 22.98 -17.29
N THR A 41 2.80 22.95 -16.32
CA THR A 41 4.23 22.71 -16.48
C THR A 41 4.50 21.21 -16.55
N THR A 42 4.54 20.68 -17.76
CA THR A 42 4.74 19.26 -18.11
C THR A 42 6.15 18.71 -17.77
N ALA A 43 7.09 19.55 -17.35
CA ALA A 43 8.50 19.20 -17.14
C ALA A 43 9.01 19.46 -15.71
N SER A 44 8.19 19.23 -14.67
CA SER A 44 8.67 19.35 -13.29
C SER A 44 9.33 18.05 -12.79
N PHE A 45 10.66 18.00 -12.86
CA PHE A 45 11.49 16.95 -12.24
C PHE A 45 11.35 16.86 -10.70
N GLY A 46 10.69 17.85 -10.07
CA GLY A 46 10.47 17.90 -8.61
C GLY A 46 9.21 17.19 -8.10
N ARG A 47 8.45 16.46 -8.95
CA ARG A 47 7.16 15.87 -8.54
C ARG A 47 7.23 14.36 -8.45
N ARG A 48 6.69 13.81 -7.36
CA ARG A 48 6.43 12.36 -7.27
C ARG A 48 5.25 12.01 -8.18
N LYS A 49 5.45 11.09 -9.11
CA LYS A 49 4.36 10.51 -9.91
C LYS A 49 3.36 9.84 -8.97
N LEU A 50 2.07 10.04 -9.20
CA LEU A 50 1.00 9.31 -8.51
C LEU A 50 1.23 7.80 -8.73
N GLN A 51 1.30 7.06 -7.64
CA GLN A 51 1.45 5.60 -7.66
C GLN A 51 0.15 4.97 -7.18
N ARG A 52 -0.32 3.96 -7.91
CA ARG A 52 -1.44 3.13 -7.48
C ARG A 52 -1.03 2.38 -6.22
N LEU A 53 -1.88 2.41 -5.21
CA LEU A 53 -1.68 1.62 -4.00
C LEU A 53 -2.01 0.15 -4.26
N ASP A 54 -1.23 -0.74 -3.65
CA ASP A 54 -1.50 -2.18 -3.62
C ASP A 54 -2.76 -2.52 -2.80
N ALA A 55 -3.38 -3.66 -3.10
CA ALA A 55 -4.54 -4.18 -2.40
C ALA A 55 -4.42 -4.13 -0.86
N GLU A 56 -3.32 -4.65 -0.32
CA GLU A 56 -3.07 -4.71 1.12
C GLU A 56 -2.92 -3.30 1.72
N THR A 57 -2.28 -2.40 0.97
CA THR A 57 -2.11 -1.01 1.38
C THR A 57 -3.43 -0.27 1.38
N ILE A 58 -4.30 -0.48 0.38
CA ILE A 58 -5.64 0.12 0.34
C ILE A 58 -6.44 -0.33 1.56
N ARG A 59 -6.50 -1.64 1.81
CA ARG A 59 -7.21 -2.21 2.96
C ARG A 59 -6.71 -1.62 4.29
N ASP A 60 -5.40 -1.65 4.51
CA ASP A 60 -4.80 -1.14 5.76
C ASP A 60 -5.01 0.37 5.91
N ARG A 61 -5.02 1.14 4.82
CA ARG A 61 -5.28 2.58 4.83
C ARG A 61 -6.72 2.90 5.15
N MET A 62 -7.68 2.12 4.65
CA MET A 62 -9.09 2.27 4.99
C MET A 62 -9.32 2.02 6.48
N LEU A 63 -8.78 0.92 7.02
CA LEU A 63 -8.84 0.62 8.45
C LEU A 63 -8.14 1.69 9.31
N ALA A 64 -7.03 2.25 8.82
CA ALA A 64 -6.33 3.33 9.51
C ALA A 64 -7.15 4.63 9.51
N ALA A 65 -7.80 4.95 8.39
CA ALA A 65 -8.62 6.15 8.24
C ALA A 65 -9.90 6.07 9.08
N SER A 66 -10.50 4.89 9.22
CA SER A 66 -11.66 4.65 10.09
C SER A 66 -11.30 4.52 11.57
N GLY A 67 -10.01 4.52 11.93
CA GLY A 67 -9.54 4.33 13.30
C GLY A 67 -9.70 2.90 13.83
N GLN A 68 -10.09 1.95 12.98
CA GLN A 68 -10.31 0.57 13.37
C GLN A 68 -9.06 -0.31 13.26
N LEU A 69 -7.97 0.18 12.67
CA LEU A 69 -6.77 -0.63 12.44
C LEU A 69 -6.12 -1.14 13.73
N ASP A 70 -6.11 -2.47 13.90
CA ASP A 70 -5.31 -3.12 14.91
C ASP A 70 -3.84 -3.23 14.45
N ARG A 71 -2.95 -2.65 15.25
CA ARG A 71 -1.49 -2.62 15.03
C ARG A 71 -0.73 -3.67 15.83
N THR A 72 -1.41 -4.58 16.53
CA THR A 72 -0.76 -5.67 17.26
C THR A 72 0.21 -6.43 16.35
N LEU A 73 1.44 -6.57 16.83
CA LEU A 73 2.49 -7.30 16.12
C LEU A 73 2.50 -8.76 16.55
N PHE A 74 2.82 -9.63 15.61
CA PHE A 74 2.93 -11.08 15.79
C PHE A 74 1.60 -11.75 16.15
N GLY A 75 1.62 -13.08 16.31
CA GLY A 75 0.46 -13.89 16.66
C GLY A 75 -0.09 -14.72 15.50
N LYS A 76 -1.16 -15.46 15.77
CA LYS A 76 -1.77 -16.38 14.78
C LYS A 76 -2.41 -15.59 13.63
N PRO A 77 -2.32 -16.08 12.38
CA PRO A 77 -2.99 -15.45 11.25
C PRO A 77 -4.50 -15.55 11.38
N VAL A 78 -5.21 -14.51 10.90
CA VAL A 78 -6.67 -14.47 10.86
C VAL A 78 -7.17 -15.40 9.76
N ALA A 79 -8.06 -16.32 10.10
CA ALA A 79 -8.61 -17.27 9.13
C ALA A 79 -9.46 -16.57 8.07
N ILE A 80 -9.72 -17.26 6.97
CA ILE A 80 -10.66 -16.83 5.92
C ILE A 80 -11.83 -17.80 5.90
N LYS A 81 -13.01 -17.29 5.53
CA LYS A 81 -14.24 -18.08 5.37
C LYS A 81 -14.94 -17.69 4.07
N LEU A 82 -15.88 -18.53 3.64
CA LEU A 82 -16.85 -18.17 2.62
C LEU A 82 -18.01 -17.45 3.31
N ASP A 83 -18.50 -16.41 2.68
CA ASP A 83 -19.74 -15.73 3.04
C ASP A 83 -20.96 -16.42 2.38
N ASP A 84 -22.17 -16.00 2.74
CA ASP A 84 -23.43 -16.57 2.22
C ASP A 84 -23.56 -16.42 0.69
N THR A 85 -22.88 -15.42 0.13
CA THR A 85 -22.78 -15.15 -1.31
C THR A 85 -21.68 -15.95 -2.03
N GLY A 86 -20.93 -16.79 -1.30
CA GLY A 86 -19.80 -17.56 -1.82
C GLY A 86 -18.49 -16.78 -1.97
N GLN A 87 -18.44 -15.53 -1.51
CA GLN A 87 -17.21 -14.74 -1.52
C GLN A 87 -16.26 -15.12 -0.37
N VAL A 88 -14.96 -15.13 -0.63
CA VAL A 88 -13.96 -15.38 0.41
C VAL A 88 -13.69 -14.08 1.18
N ILE A 89 -14.01 -14.08 2.47
CA ILE A 89 -13.82 -12.95 3.38
C ILE A 89 -12.94 -13.30 4.57
N VAL A 90 -12.43 -12.28 5.25
CA VAL A 90 -11.66 -12.45 6.49
C VAL A 90 -12.62 -12.89 7.60
N ASN A 91 -12.30 -13.99 8.26
CA ASN A 91 -13.13 -14.57 9.32
C ASN A 91 -12.82 -13.92 10.67
N GLY A 92 -13.85 -13.48 11.40
CA GLY A 92 -13.70 -12.87 12.72
C GLY A 92 -13.16 -11.45 12.63
N ASP A 93 -12.00 -11.20 13.22
CA ASP A 93 -11.45 -9.85 13.35
C ASP A 93 -10.86 -9.32 12.03
N GLN A 94 -11.65 -8.50 11.34
CA GLN A 94 -11.27 -7.86 10.09
C GLN A 94 -10.35 -6.65 10.26
N ARG A 95 -10.13 -6.21 11.50
CA ARG A 95 -9.40 -4.97 11.84
C ARG A 95 -7.90 -5.12 11.79
N ARG A 96 -7.43 -6.37 11.80
CA ARG A 96 -6.00 -6.67 11.79
C ARG A 96 -5.39 -6.36 10.43
N ARG A 97 -4.14 -5.89 10.45
CA ARG A 97 -3.36 -5.60 9.23
C ARG A 97 -3.41 -6.77 8.24
N SER A 98 -3.50 -6.44 6.96
CA SER A 98 -3.54 -7.38 5.83
C SER A 98 -2.38 -8.39 5.86
N LEU A 99 -1.24 -7.99 6.41
CA LEU A 99 -0.08 -8.87 6.67
C LEU A 99 -0.42 -10.13 7.48
N TYR A 100 -1.41 -10.05 8.38
CA TYR A 100 -1.81 -11.15 9.26
C TYR A 100 -3.03 -11.93 8.76
N VAL A 101 -3.54 -11.61 7.56
CA VAL A 101 -4.65 -12.36 6.96
C VAL A 101 -4.12 -13.64 6.34
N LYS A 102 -4.78 -14.77 6.59
CA LYS A 102 -4.39 -16.06 6.02
C LYS A 102 -4.59 -16.05 4.50
N VAL A 103 -3.51 -16.23 3.75
CA VAL A 103 -3.55 -16.33 2.29
C VAL A 103 -3.71 -17.79 1.86
N ARG A 104 -4.69 -18.08 1.01
CA ARG A 104 -4.86 -19.38 0.36
C ARG A 104 -4.93 -19.20 -1.15
N ARG A 105 -4.18 -20.00 -1.90
CA ARG A 105 -4.11 -19.90 -3.37
C ARG A 105 -5.45 -20.21 -4.06
N SER A 106 -6.17 -21.19 -3.54
CA SER A 106 -7.49 -21.59 -4.05
C SER A 106 -8.64 -20.70 -3.57
N GLN A 107 -8.41 -19.85 -2.57
CA GLN A 107 -9.41 -19.02 -1.92
C GLN A 107 -8.82 -17.62 -1.68
N PRO A 108 -8.58 -16.83 -2.74
CA PRO A 108 -8.15 -15.45 -2.61
C PRO A 108 -9.26 -14.61 -1.97
N VAL A 109 -8.89 -13.72 -1.04
CA VAL A 109 -9.86 -12.82 -0.39
C VAL A 109 -10.44 -11.86 -1.42
N ALA A 110 -11.76 -11.80 -1.54
CA ALA A 110 -12.46 -11.09 -2.60
C ALA A 110 -12.08 -9.60 -2.67
N MET A 111 -12.01 -8.93 -1.52
CA MET A 111 -11.57 -7.54 -1.44
C MET A 111 -10.15 -7.34 -1.96
N LEU A 112 -9.20 -8.20 -1.57
CA LEU A 112 -7.82 -8.07 -2.03
C LEU A 112 -7.72 -8.36 -3.54
N GLN A 113 -8.44 -9.38 -4.02
CA GLN A 113 -8.47 -9.74 -5.43
C GLN A 113 -9.03 -8.62 -6.31
N ALA A 114 -10.07 -7.91 -5.85
CA ALA A 114 -10.63 -6.78 -6.60
C ALA A 114 -9.60 -5.68 -6.85
N PHE A 115 -8.65 -5.47 -5.93
CA PHE A 115 -7.57 -4.48 -6.04
C PHE A 115 -6.25 -5.08 -6.55
N ASP A 116 -6.33 -6.05 -7.45
CA ASP A 116 -5.19 -6.63 -8.17
C ASP A 116 -4.18 -7.37 -7.27
N ALA A 117 -4.62 -7.94 -6.14
CA ALA A 117 -3.76 -8.82 -5.36
C ALA A 117 -3.30 -10.02 -6.20
N PRO A 118 -2.02 -10.42 -6.12
CA PRO A 118 -1.45 -11.45 -6.98
C PRO A 118 -2.05 -12.81 -6.62
N VAL A 119 -2.70 -13.43 -7.60
CA VAL A 119 -3.26 -14.77 -7.45
C VAL A 119 -2.20 -15.78 -7.87
N MET A 120 -1.66 -16.52 -6.90
CA MET A 120 -0.57 -17.48 -7.10
C MET A 120 -1.05 -18.82 -7.72
N GLN A 121 -1.93 -18.77 -8.71
CA GLN A 121 -2.37 -19.97 -9.47
C GLN A 121 -1.24 -20.48 -10.38
N THR A 122 -0.65 -19.58 -11.16
CA THR A 122 0.65 -19.74 -11.83
C THR A 122 1.66 -18.78 -11.19
N ASN A 123 2.94 -18.88 -11.55
CA ASN A 123 3.95 -17.93 -11.07
C ASN A 123 3.56 -16.51 -11.50
N CYS A 124 3.41 -15.60 -10.53
CA CYS A 124 3.18 -14.18 -10.78
C CYS A 124 4.53 -13.47 -10.86
N GLU A 125 4.99 -13.17 -12.07
CA GLU A 125 6.26 -12.47 -12.30
C GLU A 125 6.15 -10.96 -12.07
N MET A 126 4.98 -10.41 -12.35
CA MET A 126 4.68 -8.99 -12.20
C MET A 126 3.27 -8.82 -11.63
N ARG A 127 3.14 -7.96 -10.61
CA ARG A 127 1.83 -7.61 -10.04
C ARG A 127 1.09 -6.68 -11.01
N PRO A 128 -0.12 -7.04 -11.48
CA PRO A 128 -0.90 -6.15 -12.32
C PRO A 128 -1.36 -4.94 -11.51
N THR A 129 -1.50 -3.80 -12.18
CA THR A 129 -2.11 -2.60 -11.59
C THR A 129 -3.20 -2.11 -12.54
N SER A 130 -4.44 -2.06 -12.07
CA SER A 130 -5.58 -1.66 -12.88
C SER A 130 -6.37 -0.50 -12.23
N THR A 131 -7.25 0.10 -13.04
CA THR A 131 -8.15 1.20 -12.64
C THR A 131 -9.56 0.93 -13.18
N VAL A 132 -10.08 -0.24 -12.84
CA VAL A 132 -11.41 -0.68 -13.32
C VAL A 132 -12.51 -0.04 -12.47
N ALA A 133 -13.62 0.35 -13.10
CA ALA A 133 -14.77 0.97 -12.42
C ALA A 133 -15.34 0.11 -11.27
N THR A 134 -15.24 -1.22 -11.38
CA THR A 134 -15.66 -2.17 -10.34
C THR A 134 -14.91 -1.98 -9.03
N GLN A 135 -13.64 -1.56 -9.07
CA GLN A 135 -12.86 -1.24 -7.87
C GLN A 135 -13.46 -0.06 -7.11
N SER A 136 -13.83 1.00 -7.84
CA SER A 136 -14.50 2.17 -7.25
C SER A 136 -15.89 1.81 -6.72
N LEU A 137 -16.65 1.02 -7.48
CA LEU A 137 -17.99 0.58 -7.07
C LEU A 137 -17.93 -0.25 -5.79
N MET A 138 -16.91 -1.11 -5.65
CA MET A 138 -16.67 -1.88 -4.43
C MET A 138 -16.33 -0.99 -3.24
N LEU A 139 -15.60 0.12 -3.42
CA LEU A 139 -15.35 1.08 -2.35
C LEU A 139 -16.61 1.85 -1.92
N MET A 140 -17.62 1.96 -2.79
CA MET A 140 -18.85 2.69 -2.50
C MET A 140 -19.95 1.79 -1.91
N ASN A 141 -19.97 0.50 -2.25
CA ASN A 141 -21.07 -0.41 -1.94
C ASN A 141 -20.63 -1.68 -1.19
N GLY A 142 -19.34 -1.89 -0.97
CA GLY A 142 -18.85 -3.11 -0.34
C GLY A 142 -19.06 -3.10 1.17
N GLU A 143 -19.40 -4.23 1.77
CA GLU A 143 -19.60 -4.34 3.24
C GLU A 143 -18.33 -4.03 4.06
N PHE A 144 -17.17 -4.02 3.41
CA PHE A 144 -15.89 -3.71 4.05
C PHE A 144 -15.63 -2.20 4.23
N THR A 145 -16.35 -1.34 3.50
CA THR A 145 -16.21 0.12 3.57
C THR A 145 -17.17 0.69 4.60
#